data_AF-A0A1Q7DDH2-F1
#
_entry.id   AF-A0A1Q7DDH2-F1
#
_cell.length_a   1.000
_cell.length_b   1.000
_cell.length_c   1.000
_cell.angle_alpha   90.00
_cell.angle_beta   90.00
_cell.angle_gamma   90.00
#
_symmetry.space_group_name_H-M   'P 1'
#
loop_
_entity.id
_entity.type
_entity.pdbx_description
1 polymer ?
#
loop_
_entity_poly.entity_id
_entity_poly.type
_entity_poly.pdbx_seq_one_letter_code
_entity_poly.pdbx_strand_id
1 'polypeptide(L)'
;MKPKLKVWVTFGADLKFGDGRARLLESIARRGSLRKAAEDFEMSYRNAWGYLRDLESAAGFKFVERAPGGGPQSGMRLTRAGQRFLTRYWKFRNGLDDAMKRNFERSFR
;
A
#
# COMPACT_ATOMS: atom_id res chain seq x y z
N MET A 1 18.45 -21.70 -8.78
CA MET A 1 17.98 -21.04 -7.53
C MET A 1 17.33 -19.69 -7.88
N LYS A 2 16.35 -19.20 -7.11
CA LYS A 2 15.67 -17.89 -7.36
C LYS A 2 15.64 -17.06 -6.06
N PRO A 3 16.20 -15.84 -6.03
CA PRO A 3 16.22 -15.03 -4.81
C PRO A 3 14.83 -14.47 -4.50
N LYS A 4 14.52 -14.33 -3.21
CA LYS A 4 13.30 -13.67 -2.72
C LYS A 4 13.66 -12.67 -1.63
N LEU A 5 13.08 -11.47 -1.69
CA LEU A 5 13.24 -10.41 -0.70
C LEU A 5 11.87 -9.97 -0.22
N LYS A 6 11.71 -9.88 1.10
CA LYS A 6 10.53 -9.27 1.74
C LYS A 6 10.99 -8.01 2.44
N VAL A 7 10.40 -6.87 2.08
CA VAL A 7 10.72 -5.56 2.63
C VAL A 7 9.44 -4.86 3.10
N TRP A 8 9.55 -4.06 4.16
CA TRP A 8 8.52 -3.15 4.62
C TRP A 8 9.19 -1.91 5.21
N VAL A 9 8.49 -0.79 5.17
CA VAL A 9 8.83 0.42 5.92
C VAL A 9 7.95 0.49 7.16
N THR A 10 8.43 1.15 8.21
CA THR A 10 7.66 1.38 9.44
C THR A 10 7.26 2.84 9.55
N PHE A 11 6.03 3.07 9.99
CA PHE A 11 5.53 4.38 10.38
C PHE A 11 5.41 4.43 11.90
N GLY A 12 5.85 5.55 12.50
CA GLY A 12 5.95 5.65 13.96
C GLY A 12 6.85 4.56 14.54
N ALA A 13 6.41 3.96 15.65
CA ALA A 13 7.17 2.89 16.31
C ALA A 13 7.11 1.56 15.56
N ASP A 14 5.92 1.09 15.14
CA ASP A 14 5.75 -0.31 14.73
C ASP A 14 4.83 -0.54 13.51
N LEU A 15 4.22 0.49 12.94
CA LEU A 15 3.21 0.28 11.91
C LEU A 15 3.86 -0.10 10.57
N LYS A 16 3.78 -1.37 10.21
CA LYS A 16 4.40 -1.91 9.00
C LYS A 16 3.60 -1.58 7.75
N PHE A 17 4.30 -1.08 6.74
CA PHE A 17 3.80 -0.85 5.40
C PHE A 17 4.71 -1.58 4.40
N GLY A 18 4.16 -2.59 3.73
CA GLY A 18 4.86 -3.37 2.71
C GLY A 18 3.96 -3.61 1.50
N ASP A 19 4.37 -4.51 0.60
CA ASP A 19 3.72 -4.75 -0.70
C ASP A 19 2.22 -5.04 -0.58
N GLY A 20 1.82 -5.83 0.41
CA GLY A 20 0.39 -6.12 0.65
C GLY A 20 -0.42 -4.87 1.01
N ARG A 21 0.16 -3.95 1.79
CA ARG A 21 -0.51 -2.71 2.20
C ARG A 21 -0.52 -1.67 1.09
N ALA A 22 0.54 -1.62 0.27
CA ALA A 22 0.55 -0.85 -0.96
C ALA A 22 -0.59 -1.29 -1.91
N ARG A 23 -0.71 -2.60 -2.15
CA ARG A 23 -1.78 -3.16 -2.99
C ARG A 23 -3.17 -2.94 -2.41
N LEU A 24 -3.33 -2.92 -1.08
CA LEU A 24 -4.61 -2.57 -0.45
C LEU A 24 -5.03 -1.15 -0.84
N LEU A 25 -4.12 -0.18 -0.75
CA LEU A 25 -4.38 1.20 -1.16
C LEU A 25 -4.69 1.32 -2.66
N GLU A 26 -4.02 0.56 -3.51
CA GLU A 26 -4.34 0.48 -4.95
C GLU A 26 -5.71 -0.13 -5.21
N SER A 27 -6.10 -1.16 -4.45
CA SER A 27 -7.44 -1.74 -4.56
C SER A 27 -8.52 -0.76 -4.12
N ILE A 28 -8.28 0.06 -3.08
CA ILE A 28 -9.18 1.16 -2.72
C ILE A 28 -9.33 2.13 -3.90
N ALA A 29 -8.21 2.54 -4.52
CA ALA A 29 -8.23 3.46 -5.66
C ALA A 29 -9.03 2.89 -6.84
N ARG A 30 -8.88 1.60 -7.13
CA ARG A 30 -9.55 0.89 -8.24
C ARG A 30 -11.03 0.61 -7.96
N ARG A 31 -11.37 0.13 -6.75
CA ARG A 31 -12.74 -0.29 -6.40
C ARG A 31 -13.59 0.83 -5.82
N GLY A 32 -12.98 1.98 -5.49
CA GLY A 32 -13.67 3.14 -4.91
C GLY A 32 -14.24 2.89 -3.51
N SER A 33 -13.84 1.81 -2.82
CA SER A 33 -14.45 1.40 -1.56
C SER A 33 -13.49 0.57 -0.73
N LEU A 34 -13.31 0.95 0.54
CA LEU A 34 -12.50 0.18 1.49
C LEU A 34 -13.09 -1.20 1.76
N ARG A 35 -14.43 -1.32 1.82
CA ARG A 35 -15.09 -2.61 2.05
C ARG A 35 -14.75 -3.58 0.93
N LYS A 36 -14.93 -3.14 -0.31
CA LYS A 36 -14.56 -3.89 -1.50
C LYS A 36 -13.07 -4.23 -1.49
N ALA A 37 -12.21 -3.24 -1.26
CA ALA A 37 -10.78 -3.49 -1.18
C ALA A 37 -10.41 -4.51 -0.10
N ALA A 38 -11.07 -4.51 1.06
CA ALA A 38 -10.79 -5.48 2.13
C ALA A 38 -11.13 -6.93 1.74
N GLU A 39 -12.18 -7.15 0.93
CA GLU A 39 -12.55 -8.47 0.38
C GLU A 39 -11.41 -9.07 -0.46
N ASP A 40 -10.72 -8.25 -1.27
CA ASP A 40 -9.60 -8.68 -2.11
C ASP A 40 -8.39 -9.17 -1.28
N PHE A 41 -8.36 -8.88 0.03
CA PHE A 41 -7.26 -9.20 0.95
C PHE A 41 -7.68 -10.13 2.09
N GLU A 42 -8.88 -10.72 2.00
CA GLU A 42 -9.44 -11.58 3.06
C GLU A 42 -9.47 -10.88 4.44
N MET A 43 -9.57 -9.55 4.43
CA MET A 43 -9.62 -8.72 5.62
C MET A 43 -11.05 -8.34 5.95
N SER A 44 -11.39 -8.34 7.24
CA SER A 44 -12.63 -7.69 7.67
C SER A 44 -12.55 -6.19 7.38
N TYR A 45 -13.68 -5.58 7.02
CA TYR A 45 -13.78 -4.13 6.86
C TYR A 45 -13.26 -3.37 8.09
N ARG A 46 -13.56 -3.87 9.31
CA ARG A 46 -13.09 -3.29 10.58
C ARG A 46 -11.56 -3.30 10.65
N ASN A 47 -10.91 -4.39 10.28
CA ASN A 47 -9.45 -4.49 10.29
C ASN A 47 -8.80 -3.58 9.24
N ALA A 48 -9.41 -3.48 8.05
CA ALA A 48 -8.92 -2.59 7.01
C ALA A 48 -9.06 -1.12 7.42
N TRP A 49 -10.19 -0.74 8.02
CA TRP A 49 -10.43 0.61 8.53
C TRP A 49 -9.50 0.97 9.70
N GLY A 50 -9.33 0.05 10.66
CA GLY A 50 -8.40 0.24 11.78
C GLY A 50 -6.98 0.48 11.29
N TYR A 51 -6.48 -0.41 10.42
CA TYR A 51 -5.16 -0.26 9.81
C TYR A 51 -4.99 1.09 9.09
N LEU A 52 -5.97 1.49 8.29
CA LEU A 52 -5.91 2.74 7.54
C LEU A 52 -5.82 3.96 8.46
N ARG A 53 -6.65 3.99 9.52
CA ARG A 53 -6.63 5.07 10.51
C ARG A 53 -5.28 5.14 11.21
N ASP A 54 -4.76 4.01 11.64
CA ASP A 54 -3.49 3.94 12.37
C ASP A 54 -2.33 4.34 11.45
N LEU A 55 -2.39 3.93 10.18
CA LEU A 55 -1.43 4.34 9.13
C LEU A 55 -1.44 5.86 8.92
N GLU A 56 -2.62 6.47 8.75
CA GLU A 56 -2.75 7.91 8.55
C GLU A 56 -2.29 8.70 9.78
N SER A 57 -2.58 8.19 10.98
CA SER A 57 -2.10 8.78 12.23
C SER A 57 -0.59 8.75 12.32
N ALA A 58 0.03 7.59 12.03
CA ALA A 58 1.48 7.42 12.11
C ALA A 58 2.23 8.15 10.99
N ALA A 59 1.60 8.35 9.84
CA ALA A 59 2.17 9.08 8.71
C ALA A 59 2.03 10.61 8.81
N GLY A 60 1.11 11.11 9.62
CA GLY A 60 0.81 12.54 9.72
C GLY A 60 0.10 13.11 8.49
N PHE A 61 -0.41 12.28 7.59
CA PHE A 61 -1.21 12.70 6.44
C PHE A 61 -2.25 11.64 6.04
N LYS A 62 -3.26 12.07 5.29
CA LYS A 62 -4.32 11.21 4.78
C LYS A 62 -3.90 10.48 3.51
N PHE A 63 -4.01 9.16 3.50
CA PHE A 63 -3.78 8.35 2.29
C PHE A 63 -5.00 8.35 1.39
N VAL A 64 -6.19 8.43 1.99
CA VAL A 64 -7.46 8.37 1.28
C VAL A 64 -8.39 9.48 1.74
N GLU A 65 -9.33 9.84 0.87
CA GLU A 65 -10.39 10.79 1.14
C GLU A 65 -11.72 10.25 0.60
N ARG A 66 -12.81 10.81 1.12
CA ARG A 66 -14.13 10.56 0.54
C ARG A 66 -14.28 11.40 -0.73
N ALA A 67 -14.72 10.78 -1.81
CA ALA A 67 -15.14 11.49 -3.01
C ALA A 67 -16.54 12.10 -2.74
N PRO A 68 -16.71 13.43 -2.86
CA PRO A 68 -18.02 14.05 -2.75
C PRO A 68 -18.92 13.65 -3.92
N GLY A 69 -20.21 13.46 -3.65
CA GLY A 69 -21.24 13.09 -4.63
C GLY A 69 -22.04 11.86 -4.20
N GLY A 70 -23.32 11.80 -4.59
CA GLY A 70 -24.15 10.60 -4.50
C GLY A 70 -24.09 9.83 -5.83
N GLY A 71 -24.08 8.49 -5.78
CA GLY A 71 -24.11 7.63 -6.98
C GLY A 71 -22.85 6.77 -7.17
N PRO A 72 -22.64 6.18 -8.36
CA PRO A 72 -21.56 5.21 -8.64
C PRO A 72 -20.13 5.75 -8.47
N GLN A 73 -19.97 7.07 -8.46
CA GLN A 73 -18.70 7.77 -8.24
C GLN A 73 -18.50 8.20 -6.77
N SER A 74 -19.49 7.95 -5.91
CA SER A 74 -19.38 8.12 -4.46
C SER A 74 -18.50 7.02 -3.86
N GLY A 75 -17.64 7.36 -2.91
CA GLY A 75 -16.78 6.37 -2.27
C GLY A 75 -15.50 6.91 -1.70
N MET A 76 -14.46 6.07 -1.73
CA MET A 76 -13.12 6.35 -1.20
C MET A 76 -12.11 6.36 -2.34
N ARG A 77 -11.26 7.39 -2.38
CA ARG A 77 -10.16 7.52 -3.35
C ARG A 77 -8.87 7.88 -2.64
N LEU A 78 -7.73 7.64 -3.28
CA LEU A 78 -6.46 8.11 -2.75
C LEU A 78 -6.37 9.63 -2.83
N THR A 79 -5.85 10.26 -1.78
CA THR A 79 -5.46 11.67 -1.83
C THR A 79 -4.26 11.84 -2.78
N ARG A 80 -3.97 13.08 -3.20
CA ARG A 80 -2.74 13.37 -3.94
C ARG A 80 -1.48 12.94 -3.18
N ALA A 81 -1.48 13.08 -1.85
CA ALA A 81 -0.36 12.65 -1.02
C ALA A 81 -0.21 11.12 -1.00
N GLY A 82 -1.33 10.39 -0.85
CA GLY A 82 -1.36 8.92 -0.91
C GLY A 82 -0.88 8.38 -2.26
N GLN A 83 -1.32 8.98 -3.37
CA GLN A 83 -0.86 8.62 -4.72
C GLN A 83 0.65 8.80 -4.86
N ARG A 84 1.18 9.98 -4.49
CA ARG A 84 2.62 10.25 -4.54
C ARG A 84 3.42 9.27 -3.68
N PHE A 85 2.90 8.93 -2.49
CA PHE A 85 3.55 7.96 -1.62
C PHE A 85 3.63 6.58 -2.31
N LEU A 86 2.53 6.07 -2.86
CA LEU A 86 2.52 4.77 -3.56
C LEU A 86 3.50 4.74 -4.74
N THR A 87 3.53 5.81 -5.55
CA THR A 87 4.50 5.92 -6.65
C THR A 87 5.94 5.80 -6.15
N ARG A 88 6.27 6.49 -5.05
CA ARG A 88 7.61 6.42 -4.43
C ARG A 88 7.90 5.04 -3.85
N TYR A 89 6.93 4.44 -3.17
CA TYR A 89 7.06 3.10 -2.59
C TYR A 89 7.39 2.06 -3.67
N TRP A 90 6.65 2.05 -4.78
CA TRP A 90 6.91 1.09 -5.87
C TRP A 90 8.23 1.34 -6.57
N LYS A 91 8.62 2.62 -6.76
CA LYS A 91 9.95 2.94 -7.30
C LYS A 91 11.06 2.37 -6.41
N PHE A 92 10.96 2.54 -5.10
CA PHE A 92 11.88 1.96 -4.13
C PHE A 92 11.89 0.43 -4.18
N ARG A 93 10.70 -0.19 -4.13
CA ARG A 93 10.51 -1.64 -4.12
C ARG A 93 11.10 -2.31 -5.37
N ASN A 94 10.86 -1.72 -6.55
CA ASN A 94 11.39 -2.22 -7.82
C ASN A 94 12.92 -2.09 -7.86
N GLY A 95 13.48 -0.97 -7.36
CA GLY A 95 14.92 -0.80 -7.24
C GLY A 95 15.58 -1.87 -6.36
N LEU A 96 14.91 -2.31 -5.28
CA LEU A 96 15.38 -3.43 -4.47
C LEU A 96 15.30 -4.78 -5.19
N ASP A 97 14.25 -5.04 -5.97
CA ASP A 97 14.17 -6.26 -6.79
C ASP A 97 15.33 -6.33 -7.79
N ASP A 98 15.64 -5.22 -8.44
CA ASP A 98 16.73 -5.18 -9.42
C ASP A 98 18.10 -5.35 -8.75
N ALA A 99 18.30 -4.72 -7.59
CA ALA A 99 19.52 -4.91 -6.80
C ALA A 99 19.69 -6.35 -6.31
N MET A 100 18.61 -6.97 -5.83
CA MET A 100 18.59 -8.38 -5.41
C MET A 100 18.98 -9.30 -6.56
N LYS A 101 18.37 -9.13 -7.75
CA LYS A 101 18.68 -9.93 -8.94
C LYS A 101 20.15 -9.80 -9.32
N ARG A 102 20.67 -8.57 -9.43
CA ARG A 102 22.08 -8.31 -9.76
C ARG A 102 23.05 -8.93 -8.76
N ASN A 103 22.79 -8.80 -7.46
CA ASN A 103 23.67 -9.36 -6.44
C ASN A 103 23.63 -10.89 -6.45
N PHE A 104 22.44 -11.48 -6.64
CA PHE A 104 22.29 -12.92 -6.74
C PHE A 104 23.06 -13.51 -7.93
N GLU A 105 22.93 -12.87 -9.10
CA GLU A 105 23.66 -13.26 -10.31
C GLU A 105 25.19 -13.13 -10.15
N ARG A 106 25.70 -12.23 -9.31
CA ARG A 106 27.15 -12.08 -9.08
C ARG A 106 27.72 -13.10 -8.11
N SER A 107 26.92 -13.55 -7.14
CA SER A 107 27.39 -14.46 -6.07
C SER A 107 27.21 -15.93 -6.40
N PHE A 108 26.24 -16.28 -7.23
CA PHE A 108 25.86 -17.66 -7.51
C PHE A 108 26.00 -18.04 -8.99
N ARG A 109 26.72 -17.23 -9.77
CA ARG A 109 27.04 -17.49 -11.17
C ARG A 109 28.54 -17.47 -11.37
#